data_AF-A0A2G9CF19-F1
#
_entry.id   AF-A0A2G9CF19-F1
#
_cell.length_a   1.000
_cell.length_b   1.000
_cell.length_c   1.000
_cell.angle_alpha   90.00
_cell.angle_beta   90.00
_cell.angle_gamma   90.00
#
_symmetry.space_group_name_H-M   'P 1'
#
loop_
_entity.id
_entity.type
_entity.pdbx_description
1 polymer ?
#
loop_
_entity_poly.entity_id
_entity_poly.type
_entity_poly.pdbx_seq_one_letter_code
_entity_poly.pdbx_strand_id
1 'polypeptide(L)'
;MAVGLAALLAGCVNLQAITTYAESAAGVTGSTDAARRWRDSDKKLGERRLDGDVCPIGYTGRLPQAQFDAAYDDAEKLHRAMSAYFTALGELASDHLPDVAKTAAPSLEGIKGAGAKVSPEEEAAVKGLFALLQRGLDAYRHKKLRDLMASSHDDVARVLGLMQKLADVYAEGLRGERIQAVAFVRCEIGQSDLGDRYLGRRELARVKMDYDTELSAIAGYKAALQKLASDHDRIRSALEMDRDAMTRTLKALAATAKELDKARDSVARLSGG
;
A
#
# COMPACT_ATOMS: atom_id res chain seq x y z
N MET A 1 -40.25 -14.65 43.61
CA MET A 1 -39.14 -13.76 43.97
C MET A 1 -37.86 -14.29 43.32
N ALA A 2 -37.24 -13.42 42.52
CA ALA A 2 -35.87 -13.41 42.02
C ALA A 2 -35.23 -14.71 41.47
N VAL A 3 -35.35 -14.87 40.15
CA VAL A 3 -34.37 -15.56 39.30
C VAL A 3 -33.07 -14.75 39.33
N GLY A 4 -32.04 -15.27 40.00
CA GLY A 4 -30.72 -14.66 40.10
C GLY A 4 -29.91 -14.90 38.85
N LEU A 5 -29.87 -13.88 38.00
CA LEU A 5 -29.15 -13.76 36.73
C LEU A 5 -27.72 -14.30 36.81
N ALA A 6 -27.38 -15.14 35.85
CA ALA A 6 -26.05 -15.66 35.61
C ALA A 6 -25.00 -14.53 35.59
N ALA A 7 -24.03 -14.63 36.49
CA ALA A 7 -22.77 -13.92 36.38
C ALA A 7 -22.02 -14.45 35.15
N LEU A 8 -22.30 -13.85 33.99
CA LEU A 8 -21.47 -13.94 32.80
C LEU A 8 -20.11 -13.31 33.13
N LEU A 9 -19.21 -14.17 33.60
CA LEU A 9 -17.80 -13.89 33.81
C LEU A 9 -17.24 -13.20 32.56
N ALA A 10 -16.96 -11.91 32.73
CA ALA A 10 -16.24 -11.05 31.81
C ALA A 10 -14.83 -11.60 31.57
N GLY A 11 -14.70 -12.52 30.62
CA GLY A 11 -13.40 -12.83 30.01
C GLY A 11 -13.12 -11.77 28.96
N CYS A 12 -12.24 -10.82 29.29
CA CYS A 12 -11.73 -9.82 28.36
C CYS A 12 -11.34 -10.49 27.04
N VAL A 13 -12.03 -10.16 25.95
CA VAL A 13 -11.58 -10.54 24.61
C VAL A 13 -10.26 -9.81 24.38
N ASN A 14 -9.17 -10.57 24.19
CA ASN A 14 -7.85 -9.98 24.01
C ASN A 14 -7.76 -9.27 22.65
N LEU A 15 -7.81 -7.93 22.67
CA LEU A 15 -7.69 -7.09 21.47
C LEU A 15 -6.27 -6.97 20.92
N GLN A 16 -5.27 -7.62 21.54
CA GLN A 16 -3.88 -7.62 21.07
C GLN A 16 -3.75 -8.03 19.60
N ALA A 17 -4.62 -8.92 19.12
CA ALA A 17 -4.63 -9.32 17.72
C ALA A 17 -5.05 -8.18 16.77
N ILE A 18 -5.95 -7.29 17.20
CA ILE A 18 -6.30 -6.08 16.45
C ILE A 18 -5.13 -5.10 16.46
N THR A 19 -4.46 -4.91 17.60
CA THR A 19 -3.27 -4.05 17.67
C THR A 19 -2.14 -4.56 16.76
N THR A 20 -1.80 -5.84 16.84
CA THR A 20 -0.75 -6.43 16.00
C THR A 20 -1.09 -6.32 14.51
N TYR A 21 -2.34 -6.60 14.15
CA TYR A 21 -2.83 -6.43 12.78
C TYR A 21 -2.74 -4.98 12.33
N ALA A 22 -3.15 -4.04 13.18
CA ALA A 22 -3.15 -2.61 12.90
C ALA A 22 -1.74 -2.07 12.69
N GLU A 23 -0.75 -2.54 13.45
CA GLU A 23 0.67 -2.22 13.24
C GLU A 23 1.16 -2.68 11.86
N SER A 24 0.90 -3.95 11.49
CA SER A 24 1.28 -4.45 10.16
C SER A 24 0.52 -3.75 9.03
N ALA A 25 -0.77 -3.45 9.24
CA ALA A 25 -1.60 -2.71 8.29
C ALA A 25 -1.10 -1.27 8.08
N ALA A 26 -0.69 -0.59 9.16
CA ALA A 26 -0.05 0.71 9.10
C ALA A 26 1.28 0.64 8.33
N GLY A 27 2.09 -0.40 8.60
CA GLY A 27 3.34 -0.64 7.88
C GLY A 27 3.17 -0.84 6.37
N VAL A 28 2.16 -1.62 5.95
CA VAL A 28 1.84 -1.80 4.52
C VAL A 28 1.33 -0.50 3.91
N THR A 29 0.29 0.09 4.50
CA THR A 29 -0.34 1.29 3.91
C THR A 29 0.55 2.52 3.95
N GLY A 30 1.50 2.60 4.88
CA GLY A 30 2.50 3.66 4.96
C GLY A 30 3.70 3.48 4.02
N SER A 31 3.90 2.30 3.43
CA SER A 31 5.05 2.07 2.53
C SER A 31 4.87 2.85 1.22
N THR A 32 5.76 3.81 0.97
CA THR A 32 5.79 4.60 -0.28
C THR A 32 6.79 4.06 -1.30
N ASP A 33 7.35 2.88 -1.05
CA ASP A 33 8.46 2.32 -1.82
C ASP A 33 8.07 2.01 -3.27
N ALA A 34 6.88 1.46 -3.50
CA ALA A 34 6.36 1.24 -4.85
C ALA A 34 6.19 2.56 -5.61
N ALA A 35 5.63 3.58 -4.96
CA ALA A 35 5.43 4.91 -5.55
C ALA A 35 6.77 5.59 -5.86
N ARG A 36 7.77 5.44 -4.96
CA ARG A 36 9.13 5.96 -5.15
C ARG A 36 9.83 5.27 -6.32
N ARG A 37 9.81 3.94 -6.38
CA ARG A 37 10.40 3.16 -7.48
C ARG A 37 9.80 3.52 -8.84
N TRP A 38 8.48 3.75 -8.86
CA TRP A 38 7.76 4.21 -10.05
C TRP A 38 8.17 5.64 -10.46
N ARG A 39 8.24 6.58 -9.51
CA ARG A 39 8.74 7.95 -9.73
C ARG A 39 10.16 7.95 -10.29
N ASP A 40 11.04 7.08 -9.77
CA ASP A 40 12.46 7.02 -10.12
C ASP A 40 12.77 6.17 -11.37
N SER A 41 11.73 5.72 -12.08
CA SER A 41 11.86 4.78 -13.21
C SER A 41 12.74 5.30 -14.36
N ASP A 42 12.69 6.60 -14.69
CA ASP A 42 13.59 7.17 -15.72
C ASP A 42 15.04 7.22 -15.28
N LYS A 43 15.27 7.51 -13.99
CA LYS A 43 16.61 7.47 -13.41
C LYS A 43 17.18 6.05 -13.49
N LYS A 44 16.40 5.03 -13.09
CA LYS A 44 16.77 3.61 -13.19
C LYS A 44 17.05 3.18 -14.63
N LEU A 45 16.29 3.66 -15.61
CA LEU A 45 16.57 3.41 -17.02
C LEU A 45 17.89 4.07 -17.44
N GLY A 46 18.09 5.34 -17.09
CA GLY A 46 19.31 6.08 -17.42
C GLY A 46 20.57 5.46 -16.85
N GLU A 47 20.52 4.92 -15.64
CA GLU A 47 21.63 4.19 -14.99
C GLU A 47 22.09 2.93 -15.74
N ARG A 48 21.27 2.41 -16.67
CA ARG A 48 21.65 1.27 -17.51
C ARG A 48 22.50 1.68 -18.72
N ARG A 49 22.57 2.97 -19.02
CA ARG A 49 23.39 3.49 -20.11
C ARG A 49 24.82 3.70 -19.65
N LEU A 50 25.76 3.22 -20.46
CA LEU A 50 27.20 3.40 -20.35
C LEU A 50 27.70 4.32 -21.46
N ASP A 51 28.88 4.91 -21.23
CA ASP A 51 29.57 5.70 -22.25
C ASP A 51 29.96 4.79 -23.43
N GLY A 52 29.52 5.18 -24.64
CA GLY A 52 29.75 4.41 -25.87
C GLY A 52 28.54 3.60 -26.36
N ASP A 53 27.47 3.50 -25.57
CA ASP A 53 26.24 2.85 -26.01
C ASP A 53 25.60 3.60 -27.18
N VAL A 54 25.25 2.84 -28.22
CA VAL A 54 24.71 3.35 -29.48
C VAL A 54 23.21 3.17 -29.58
N CYS A 55 22.63 2.27 -28.77
CA CYS A 55 21.20 2.01 -28.77
C CYS A 55 20.44 3.04 -27.92
N PRO A 56 19.27 3.50 -28.38
CA PRO A 56 18.45 4.41 -27.60
C PRO A 56 17.86 3.69 -26.37
N ILE A 57 17.83 4.40 -25.25
CA ILE A 57 17.12 4.01 -24.03
C ILE A 57 16.28 5.19 -23.56
N GLY A 58 15.01 4.94 -23.27
CA GLY A 58 14.11 5.98 -22.80
C GLY A 58 12.65 5.70 -23.15
N TYR A 59 11.77 6.44 -22.49
CA TYR A 59 10.34 6.23 -22.55
C TYR A 59 9.71 7.28 -23.48
N THR A 60 9.33 6.89 -24.70
CA THR A 60 8.59 7.79 -25.59
C THR A 60 7.19 8.04 -25.03
N GLY A 61 6.80 9.30 -24.84
CA GLY A 61 5.45 9.67 -24.38
C GLY A 61 5.22 9.57 -22.87
N ARG A 62 6.29 9.46 -22.07
CA ARG A 62 6.20 9.54 -20.62
C ARG A 62 5.91 10.98 -20.16
N LEU A 63 5.18 11.11 -19.06
CA LEU A 63 4.91 12.41 -18.44
C LEU A 63 6.22 13.07 -17.98
N PRO A 64 6.30 14.41 -17.95
CA PRO A 64 7.45 15.11 -17.36
C PRO A 64 7.69 14.69 -15.91
N GLN A 65 8.96 14.66 -15.46
CA GLN A 65 9.32 14.29 -14.09
C GLN A 65 8.53 15.06 -13.02
N ALA A 66 8.29 16.36 -13.24
CA ALA A 66 7.49 17.19 -12.33
C ALA A 66 6.06 16.65 -12.11
N GLN A 67 5.48 15.97 -13.08
CA GLN A 67 4.16 15.33 -12.92
C GLN A 67 4.25 14.03 -12.12
N PHE A 68 5.33 13.26 -12.27
CA PHE A 68 5.59 12.11 -11.40
C PHE A 68 5.86 12.54 -9.96
N ASP A 69 6.57 13.65 -9.76
CA ASP A 69 6.83 14.21 -8.43
C ASP A 69 5.53 14.66 -7.77
N ALA A 70 4.67 15.39 -8.50
CA ALA A 70 3.35 15.77 -8.00
C ALA A 70 2.45 14.56 -7.67
N ALA A 71 2.46 13.52 -8.52
CA ALA A 71 1.73 12.28 -8.27
C ALA A 71 2.29 11.51 -7.07
N TYR A 72 3.60 11.51 -6.88
CA TYR A 72 4.26 10.92 -5.72
C TYR A 72 3.87 11.65 -4.44
N ASP A 73 3.87 12.97 -4.43
CA ASP A 73 3.50 13.78 -3.26
C ASP A 73 2.04 13.53 -2.84
N ASP A 74 1.13 13.41 -3.81
CA ASP A 74 -0.26 13.05 -3.54
C ASP A 74 -0.38 11.61 -2.99
N ALA A 75 0.36 10.65 -3.58
CA ALA A 75 0.36 9.27 -3.12
C ALA A 75 0.96 9.16 -1.71
N GLU A 76 2.07 9.83 -1.43
CA GLU A 76 2.69 9.83 -0.10
C GLU A 76 1.71 10.31 0.98
N LYS A 77 0.97 11.40 0.72
CA LYS A 77 -0.06 11.89 1.65
C LYS A 77 -1.16 10.85 1.89
N LEU A 78 -1.61 10.17 0.83
CA LEU A 78 -2.61 9.11 0.92
C LEU A 78 -2.12 7.95 1.80
N HIS A 79 -0.89 7.50 1.57
CA HIS A 79 -0.23 6.43 2.33
C HIS A 79 -0.06 6.82 3.80
N ARG A 80 0.38 8.04 4.08
CA ARG A 80 0.50 8.56 5.46
C ARG A 80 -0.85 8.59 6.19
N ALA A 81 -1.92 9.02 5.53
CA ALA A 81 -3.24 9.04 6.15
C ALA A 81 -3.78 7.64 6.46
N MET A 82 -3.59 6.68 5.55
CA MET A 82 -3.99 5.30 5.80
C MET A 82 -3.16 4.64 6.90
N SER A 83 -1.85 4.92 6.94
CA SER A 83 -0.99 4.49 8.04
C SER A 83 -1.45 5.08 9.38
N ALA A 84 -1.79 6.37 9.40
CA ALA A 84 -2.29 7.05 10.59
C ALA A 84 -3.64 6.47 11.06
N TYR A 85 -4.52 6.14 10.13
CA TYR A 85 -5.79 5.47 10.43
C TYR A 85 -5.57 4.13 11.13
N PHE A 86 -4.74 3.26 10.55
CA PHE A 86 -4.46 1.96 11.16
C PHE A 86 -3.69 2.10 12.48
N THR A 87 -2.79 3.07 12.61
CA THR A 87 -2.12 3.36 13.89
C THR A 87 -3.15 3.72 14.98
N ALA A 88 -4.07 4.64 14.67
CA ALA A 88 -5.14 5.02 15.59
C ALA A 88 -6.06 3.85 15.94
N LEU A 89 -6.35 2.96 14.98
CA LEU A 89 -7.11 1.72 15.22
C LEU A 89 -6.39 0.83 16.24
N GLY A 90 -5.07 0.66 16.10
CA GLY A 90 -4.25 -0.17 16.99
C GLY A 90 -4.13 0.42 18.39
N GLU A 91 -3.94 1.73 18.50
CA GLU A 91 -3.87 2.47 19.76
C GLU A 91 -5.20 2.39 20.52
N LEU A 92 -6.33 2.60 19.83
CA LEU A 92 -7.66 2.44 20.44
C LEU A 92 -7.90 1.00 20.93
N ALA A 93 -7.43 0.00 20.19
CA ALA A 93 -7.52 -1.41 20.58
C ALA A 93 -6.62 -1.76 21.78
N SER A 94 -5.52 -1.04 21.98
CA SER A 94 -4.60 -1.14 23.12
C SER A 94 -4.91 -0.15 24.25
N ASP A 95 -6.10 0.45 24.26
CA ASP A 95 -6.53 1.40 25.28
C ASP A 95 -5.65 2.67 25.40
N HIS A 96 -4.91 3.03 24.35
CA HIS A 96 -4.12 4.25 24.20
C HIS A 96 -4.90 5.37 23.49
N LEU A 97 -4.45 6.62 23.66
CA LEU A 97 -4.99 7.78 22.94
C LEU A 97 -4.17 7.98 21.66
N PRO A 98 -4.82 8.00 20.49
CA PRO A 98 -4.09 8.22 19.25
C PRO A 98 -3.50 9.63 19.13
N ASP A 99 -2.22 9.70 18.80
CA ASP A 99 -1.56 10.94 18.40
C ASP A 99 -1.47 11.00 16.86
N VAL A 100 -2.54 11.51 16.25
CA VAL A 100 -2.61 11.61 14.80
C VAL A 100 -2.09 12.96 14.34
N ALA A 101 -0.96 12.94 13.62
CA ALA A 101 -0.39 14.13 13.00
C ALA A 101 -1.40 14.81 12.07
N LYS A 102 -1.62 16.11 12.27
CA LYS A 102 -2.52 16.89 11.41
C LYS A 102 -1.89 17.12 10.05
N THR A 103 -2.40 16.44 9.04
CA THR A 103 -2.01 16.62 7.64
C THR A 103 -3.16 17.18 6.81
N ALA A 104 -2.84 18.00 5.80
CA ALA A 104 -3.81 18.45 4.81
C ALA A 104 -4.15 17.30 3.85
N ALA A 105 -5.42 17.21 3.44
CA ALA A 105 -5.85 16.24 2.44
C ALA A 105 -5.13 16.50 1.09
N PRO A 106 -4.72 15.45 0.34
CA PRO A 106 -4.17 15.62 -1.00
C PRO A 106 -5.23 16.11 -1.99
N SER A 107 -4.82 16.84 -3.03
CA SER A 107 -5.73 17.26 -4.11
C SER A 107 -6.04 16.13 -5.09
N LEU A 108 -5.26 15.05 -5.08
CA LEU A 108 -5.33 13.90 -6.01
C LEU A 108 -5.10 14.23 -7.49
N GLU A 109 -4.85 15.50 -7.83
CA GLU A 109 -4.66 15.96 -9.21
C GLU A 109 -3.37 15.39 -9.82
N GLY A 110 -2.30 15.25 -9.03
CA GLY A 110 -1.08 14.60 -9.50
C GLY A 110 -1.33 13.13 -9.85
N ILE A 111 -2.05 12.42 -8.97
CA ILE A 111 -2.44 11.01 -9.19
C ILE A 111 -3.33 10.86 -10.43
N LYS A 112 -4.31 11.74 -10.63
CA LYS A 112 -5.17 11.76 -11.82
C LYS A 112 -4.36 12.03 -13.09
N GLY A 113 -3.47 13.03 -13.04
CA GLY A 113 -2.56 13.37 -14.13
C GLY A 113 -1.63 12.22 -14.51
N ALA A 114 -1.24 11.39 -13.54
CA ALA A 114 -0.46 10.19 -13.73
C ALA A 114 -1.23 8.98 -14.29
N GLY A 115 -2.53 9.13 -14.59
CA GLY A 115 -3.34 8.12 -15.27
C GLY A 115 -4.23 7.29 -14.33
N ALA A 116 -4.24 7.55 -13.02
CA ALA A 116 -5.17 6.88 -12.13
C ALA A 116 -6.61 7.39 -12.33
N LYS A 117 -7.55 6.45 -12.51
CA LYS A 117 -8.98 6.75 -12.62
C LYS A 117 -9.60 6.90 -11.23
N VAL A 118 -9.64 8.15 -10.76
CA VAL A 118 -10.23 8.52 -9.47
C VAL A 118 -11.68 8.95 -9.66
N SER A 119 -12.61 8.32 -8.94
CA SER A 119 -14.03 8.72 -8.94
C SER A 119 -14.31 9.85 -7.94
N PRO A 120 -15.41 10.61 -8.10
CA PRO A 120 -15.83 11.61 -7.12
C PRO A 120 -16.03 11.05 -5.71
N GLU A 121 -16.51 9.80 -5.61
CA GLU A 121 -16.71 9.10 -4.34
C GLU A 121 -15.38 8.74 -3.66
N GLU A 122 -14.35 8.38 -4.44
CA GLU A 122 -13.01 8.14 -3.91
C GLU A 122 -12.36 9.44 -3.42
N GLU A 123 -12.56 10.54 -4.13
CA GLU A 123 -12.09 11.86 -3.69
C GLU A 123 -12.81 12.33 -2.42
N ALA A 124 -14.12 12.10 -2.32
CA ALA A 124 -14.90 12.38 -1.11
C ALA A 124 -14.43 11.51 0.06
N ALA A 125 -14.16 10.22 -0.17
CA ALA A 125 -13.65 9.31 0.85
C ALA A 125 -12.29 9.73 1.40
N VAL A 126 -11.38 10.20 0.55
CA VAL A 126 -10.10 10.77 0.99
C VAL A 126 -10.33 11.97 1.90
N LYS A 127 -11.20 12.91 1.49
CA LYS A 127 -11.53 14.08 2.33
C LYS A 127 -12.17 13.66 3.66
N GLY A 128 -13.07 12.68 3.64
CA GLY A 128 -13.73 12.10 4.81
C GLY A 128 -12.75 11.47 5.80
N LEU A 129 -11.83 10.64 5.31
CA LEU A 129 -10.77 10.03 6.10
C LEU A 129 -9.87 11.09 6.76
N PHE A 130 -9.44 12.11 6.02
CA PHE A 130 -8.61 13.17 6.60
C PHE A 130 -9.37 14.02 7.62
N ALA A 131 -10.64 14.34 7.37
CA ALA A 131 -11.48 15.06 8.32
C ALA A 131 -11.70 14.25 9.61
N LEU A 132 -11.80 12.92 9.50
CA LEU A 132 -11.86 12.01 10.63
C LEU A 132 -10.57 12.06 11.46
N LEU A 133 -9.40 11.98 10.81
CA LEU A 133 -8.10 12.05 11.47
C LEU A 133 -7.82 13.40 12.13
N GLN A 134 -8.49 14.48 11.68
CA GLN A 134 -8.40 15.80 12.31
C GLN A 134 -9.28 15.96 13.56
N ARG A 135 -10.26 15.09 13.77
CA ARG A 135 -11.08 15.09 14.99
C ARG A 135 -10.24 14.44 16.10
N GLY A 136 -10.00 15.17 17.19
CA GLY A 136 -9.37 14.61 18.38
C GLY A 136 -10.12 13.34 18.80
N LEU A 137 -9.43 12.20 18.83
CA LEU A 137 -9.99 10.92 19.24
C LEU A 137 -10.06 10.86 20.77
N ASP A 138 -10.86 11.75 21.36
CA ASP A 138 -10.94 11.91 22.82
C ASP A 138 -11.81 10.82 23.49
N ALA A 139 -11.22 10.25 24.55
CA ALA A 139 -11.78 9.46 25.65
C ALA A 139 -13.18 8.80 25.49
N TYR A 140 -13.22 7.53 25.00
CA TYR A 140 -13.92 6.35 25.60
C TYR A 140 -13.72 5.10 24.69
N ARG A 141 -12.91 4.14 25.12
CA ARG A 141 -12.00 3.34 24.25
C ARG A 141 -12.67 2.31 23.32
N HIS A 142 -13.54 1.42 23.83
CA HIS A 142 -14.18 0.37 23.01
C HIS A 142 -15.40 0.84 22.19
N LYS A 143 -16.19 1.78 22.72
CA LYS A 143 -17.34 2.33 21.98
C LYS A 143 -16.85 3.16 20.79
N LYS A 144 -15.79 3.96 20.99
CA LYS A 144 -15.18 4.75 19.93
C LYS A 144 -14.47 3.91 18.87
N LEU A 145 -13.88 2.77 19.22
CA LEU A 145 -13.39 1.81 18.22
C LEU A 145 -14.53 1.37 17.27
N ARG A 146 -15.68 0.97 17.84
CA ARG A 146 -16.87 0.62 17.04
C ARG A 146 -17.42 1.80 16.24
N ASP A 147 -17.56 2.97 16.86
CA ASP A 147 -18.05 4.18 16.19
C ASP A 147 -17.11 4.60 15.04
N LEU A 148 -15.79 4.51 15.26
CA LEU A 148 -14.76 4.80 14.26
C LEU A 148 -14.90 3.83 13.09
N MET A 149 -14.89 2.53 13.35
CA MET A 149 -14.99 1.52 12.29
C MET A 149 -16.32 1.61 11.53
N ALA A 150 -17.44 1.84 12.22
CA ALA A 150 -18.74 1.98 11.57
C ALA A 150 -18.83 3.26 10.71
N SER A 151 -18.34 4.39 11.21
CA SER A 151 -18.44 5.67 10.51
C SER A 151 -17.43 5.86 9.37
N SER A 152 -16.30 5.16 9.43
CA SER A 152 -15.21 5.28 8.44
C SER A 152 -15.13 4.11 7.46
N HIS A 153 -15.96 3.08 7.61
CA HIS A 153 -15.84 1.84 6.85
C HIS A 153 -15.78 2.05 5.33
N ASP A 154 -16.79 2.74 4.79
CA ASP A 154 -16.92 2.95 3.36
C ASP A 154 -15.76 3.81 2.82
N ASP A 155 -15.34 4.81 3.59
CA ASP A 155 -14.24 5.69 3.21
C ASP A 155 -12.91 4.93 3.19
N VAL A 156 -12.62 4.14 4.22
CA VAL A 156 -11.43 3.28 4.32
C VAL A 156 -11.40 2.26 3.18
N ALA A 157 -12.53 1.61 2.88
CA ALA A 157 -12.63 0.66 1.79
C ALA A 157 -12.36 1.31 0.43
N ARG A 158 -12.92 2.50 0.19
CA ARG A 158 -12.68 3.27 -1.05
C ARG A 158 -11.24 3.74 -1.17
N VAL A 159 -10.65 4.24 -0.09
CA VAL A 159 -9.25 4.67 -0.09
C VAL A 159 -8.30 3.48 -0.34
N LEU A 160 -8.55 2.33 0.29
CA LEU A 160 -7.81 1.10 -0.03
C LEU A 160 -8.00 0.66 -1.49
N GLY A 161 -9.20 0.83 -2.05
CA GLY A 161 -9.48 0.61 -3.47
C GLY A 161 -8.66 1.55 -4.38
N LEU A 162 -8.57 2.83 -4.02
CA LEU A 162 -7.73 3.80 -4.73
C LEU A 162 -6.24 3.41 -4.66
N MET A 163 -5.74 2.99 -3.50
CA MET A 163 -4.35 2.51 -3.36
C MET A 163 -4.07 1.26 -4.21
N GLN A 164 -5.06 0.38 -4.40
CA GLN A 164 -4.93 -0.77 -5.30
C GLN A 164 -4.84 -0.32 -6.77
N LYS A 165 -5.63 0.68 -7.18
CA LYS A 165 -5.53 1.29 -8.52
C LYS A 165 -4.16 1.94 -8.72
N LEU A 166 -3.62 2.60 -7.70
CA LEU A 166 -2.27 3.15 -7.74
C LEU A 166 -1.21 2.05 -7.92
N ALA A 167 -1.34 0.92 -7.22
CA ALA A 167 -0.45 -0.22 -7.42
C ALA A 167 -0.49 -0.75 -8.87
N ASP A 168 -1.65 -0.71 -9.53
CA ASP A 168 -1.77 -1.05 -10.95
C ASP A 168 -1.01 -0.04 -11.84
N VAL A 169 -1.15 1.26 -11.58
CA VAL A 169 -0.41 2.32 -12.29
C VAL A 169 1.10 2.13 -12.12
N TYR A 170 1.56 1.79 -10.91
CA TYR A 170 2.97 1.51 -10.66
C TYR A 170 3.43 0.30 -11.47
N ALA A 171 2.68 -0.80 -11.44
CA ALA A 171 2.99 -2.00 -12.21
C ALA A 171 3.02 -1.75 -13.72
N GLU A 172 2.09 -0.94 -14.25
CA GLU A 172 2.07 -0.55 -15.66
C GLU A 172 3.31 0.26 -16.05
N GLY A 173 3.71 1.23 -15.22
CA GLY A 173 4.95 1.98 -15.41
C GLY A 173 6.18 1.07 -15.45
N LEU A 174 6.31 0.15 -14.49
CA LEU A 174 7.41 -0.82 -14.47
C LEU A 174 7.38 -1.78 -15.66
N ARG A 175 6.21 -2.18 -16.16
CA ARG A 175 6.10 -3.03 -17.35
C ARG A 175 6.64 -2.33 -18.59
N GLY A 176 6.33 -1.06 -18.80
CA GLY A 176 6.90 -0.36 -19.94
C GLY A 176 8.39 -0.04 -19.73
N GLU A 177 8.84 0.17 -18.48
CA GLU A 177 10.27 0.29 -18.18
C GLU A 177 11.03 -0.98 -18.58
N ARG A 178 10.47 -2.15 -18.21
CA ARG A 178 10.96 -3.47 -18.62
C ARG A 178 11.04 -3.61 -20.13
N ILE A 179 10.02 -3.16 -20.88
CA ILE A 179 10.03 -3.21 -22.36
C ILE A 179 11.21 -2.40 -22.89
N GLN A 180 11.43 -1.18 -22.40
CA GLN A 180 12.54 -0.33 -22.85
C GLN A 180 13.90 -0.92 -22.49
N ALA A 181 14.09 -1.36 -21.25
CA ALA A 181 15.35 -1.96 -20.81
C ALA A 181 15.68 -3.25 -21.59
N VAL A 182 14.68 -4.10 -21.84
CA VAL A 182 14.84 -5.32 -22.63
C VAL A 182 15.16 -5.00 -24.09
N ALA A 183 14.52 -3.99 -24.68
CA ALA A 183 14.79 -3.55 -26.05
C ALA A 183 16.21 -2.99 -26.18
N PHE A 184 16.63 -2.16 -25.22
CA PHE A 184 17.97 -1.61 -25.13
C PHE A 184 19.03 -2.71 -25.11
N VAL A 185 18.97 -3.64 -24.15
CA VAL A 185 19.96 -4.74 -24.04
C VAL A 185 19.98 -5.62 -25.29
N ARG A 186 18.81 -5.88 -25.91
CA ARG A 186 18.74 -6.65 -27.16
C ARG A 186 19.41 -5.95 -28.33
N CYS A 187 19.27 -4.63 -28.41
CA CYS A 187 19.91 -3.83 -29.44
C CYS A 187 21.43 -3.88 -29.26
N GLU A 188 21.92 -3.67 -28.03
CA GLU A 188 23.36 -3.70 -27.73
C GLU A 188 23.97 -5.06 -28.07
N ILE A 189 23.33 -6.18 -27.70
CA ILE A 189 23.76 -7.54 -28.12
C ILE A 189 23.90 -7.66 -29.65
N GLY A 190 23.01 -7.00 -30.41
CA GLY A 190 23.05 -7.00 -31.87
C GLY A 190 24.26 -6.27 -32.44
N GLN A 191 24.75 -5.24 -31.73
CA GLN A 191 25.92 -4.44 -32.10
C GLN A 191 27.25 -5.07 -31.63
N SER A 192 27.22 -5.96 -30.64
CA SER A 192 28.44 -6.58 -30.08
C SER A 192 28.99 -7.76 -30.90
N ASP A 193 30.25 -8.10 -30.63
CA ASP A 193 30.93 -9.27 -31.18
C ASP A 193 30.40 -10.61 -30.61
N LEU A 194 30.92 -11.74 -31.09
CA LEU A 194 30.45 -13.08 -30.68
C LEU A 194 30.67 -13.41 -29.20
N GLY A 195 31.76 -12.94 -28.59
CA GLY A 195 32.07 -13.19 -27.18
C GLY A 195 31.15 -12.37 -26.27
N ASP A 196 30.97 -11.10 -26.61
CA ASP A 196 30.11 -10.17 -25.89
C ASP A 196 28.63 -10.54 -26.01
N ARG A 197 28.21 -11.17 -27.11
CA ARG A 197 26.84 -11.70 -27.27
C ARG A 197 26.47 -12.74 -26.21
N TYR A 198 27.41 -13.55 -25.73
CA TYR A 198 27.12 -14.51 -24.65
C TYR A 198 26.84 -13.78 -23.34
N LEU A 199 27.70 -12.83 -22.97
CA LEU A 199 27.54 -12.01 -21.77
C LEU A 199 26.24 -11.18 -21.83
N GLY A 200 25.95 -10.58 -22.98
CA GLY A 200 24.73 -9.82 -23.18
C GLY A 200 23.46 -10.68 -23.08
N ARG A 201 23.47 -11.95 -23.54
CA ARG A 201 22.33 -12.86 -23.33
C ARG A 201 22.09 -13.18 -21.85
N ARG A 202 23.16 -13.35 -21.08
CA ARG A 202 23.06 -13.54 -19.62
C ARG A 202 22.51 -12.28 -18.95
N GLU A 203 22.98 -11.10 -19.36
CA GLU A 203 22.46 -9.82 -18.87
C GLU A 203 20.97 -9.65 -19.21
N LEU A 204 20.56 -9.97 -20.44
CA LEU A 204 19.15 -9.93 -20.83
C LEU A 204 18.25 -10.82 -19.95
N ALA A 205 18.72 -12.01 -19.58
CA ALA A 205 18.02 -12.88 -18.64
C ALA A 205 17.95 -12.26 -17.24
N ARG A 206 19.06 -11.71 -16.74
CA ARG A 206 19.12 -11.01 -15.45
C ARG A 206 18.13 -9.84 -15.40
N VAL A 207 18.16 -8.96 -16.39
CA VAL A 207 17.26 -7.79 -16.48
C VAL A 207 15.80 -8.22 -16.45
N LYS A 208 15.40 -9.24 -17.22
CA LYS A 208 14.02 -9.75 -17.19
C LYS A 208 13.63 -10.25 -15.81
N MET A 209 14.49 -11.04 -15.18
CA MET A 209 14.26 -11.60 -13.85
C MET A 209 14.15 -10.52 -12.77
N ASP A 210 14.98 -9.48 -12.85
CA ASP A 210 14.92 -8.33 -11.93
C ASP A 210 13.53 -7.67 -12.01
N TYR A 211 13.05 -7.33 -13.21
CA TYR A 211 11.72 -6.74 -13.37
C TYR A 211 10.58 -7.69 -13.01
N ASP A 212 10.70 -8.99 -13.30
CA ASP A 212 9.69 -9.97 -12.91
C ASP A 212 9.58 -10.05 -11.38
N THR A 213 10.71 -9.89 -10.67
CA THR A 213 10.76 -9.78 -9.20
C THR A 213 10.12 -8.48 -8.70
N GLU A 214 10.44 -7.34 -9.31
CA GLU A 214 9.84 -6.05 -8.93
C GLU A 214 8.31 -6.03 -9.14
N LEU A 215 7.85 -6.55 -10.28
CA LEU A 215 6.42 -6.68 -10.59
C LEU A 215 5.72 -7.64 -9.62
N SER A 216 6.38 -8.72 -9.20
CA SER A 216 5.84 -9.64 -8.20
C SER A 216 5.70 -8.96 -6.83
N ALA A 217 6.65 -8.11 -6.42
CA ALA A 217 6.56 -7.35 -5.20
C ALA A 217 5.35 -6.38 -5.21
N ILE A 218 5.13 -5.65 -6.32
CA ILE A 218 3.96 -4.76 -6.47
C ILE A 218 2.65 -5.57 -6.48
N ALA A 219 2.62 -6.75 -7.10
CA ALA A 219 1.45 -7.62 -7.06
C ALA A 219 1.14 -8.10 -5.64
N GLY A 220 2.16 -8.49 -4.87
CA GLY A 220 2.02 -8.87 -3.46
C GLY A 220 1.52 -7.71 -2.60
N TYR A 221 2.00 -6.49 -2.86
CA TYR A 221 1.50 -5.27 -2.23
C TYR A 221 0.02 -5.01 -2.50
N LYS A 222 -0.39 -5.09 -3.77
CA LYS A 222 -1.80 -4.95 -4.15
C LYS A 222 -2.68 -5.99 -3.45
N ALA A 223 -2.23 -7.24 -3.40
CA ALA A 223 -2.94 -8.30 -2.69
C ALA A 223 -3.05 -8.03 -1.18
N ALA A 224 -2.01 -7.47 -0.56
CA ALA A 224 -2.06 -7.04 0.83
C ALA A 224 -3.09 -5.92 1.04
N LEU A 225 -3.16 -4.91 0.18
CA LEU A 225 -4.18 -3.87 0.24
C LEU A 225 -5.61 -4.41 0.08
N GLN A 226 -5.81 -5.39 -0.81
CA GLN A 226 -7.08 -6.10 -0.95
C GLN A 226 -7.45 -6.87 0.32
N LYS A 227 -6.46 -7.53 0.92
CA LYS A 227 -6.64 -8.26 2.17
C LYS A 227 -7.01 -7.34 3.33
N LEU A 228 -6.39 -6.16 3.42
CA LEU A 228 -6.73 -5.14 4.40
C LEU A 228 -8.19 -4.68 4.28
N ALA A 229 -8.69 -4.47 3.06
CA ALA A 229 -10.08 -4.08 2.85
C ALA A 229 -11.04 -5.18 3.33
N SER A 230 -10.74 -6.44 3.01
CA SER A 230 -11.55 -7.59 3.48
C SER A 230 -11.49 -7.77 4.99
N ASP A 231 -10.31 -7.63 5.61
CA ASP A 231 -10.15 -7.78 7.05
C ASP A 231 -10.78 -6.62 7.81
N HIS A 232 -10.75 -5.40 7.27
CA HIS A 232 -11.45 -4.26 7.84
C HIS A 232 -12.96 -4.50 7.94
N ASP A 233 -13.58 -5.06 6.89
CA ASP A 233 -15.00 -5.46 6.91
C ASP A 233 -15.28 -6.60 7.90
N ARG A 234 -14.38 -7.58 7.99
CA ARG A 234 -14.49 -8.69 8.95
C ARG A 234 -14.41 -8.21 10.39
N ILE A 235 -13.51 -7.28 10.71
CA ILE A 235 -13.40 -6.71 12.06
C ILE A 235 -14.68 -5.94 12.38
N ARG A 236 -15.18 -5.10 11.45
CA ARG A 236 -16.42 -4.33 11.65
C ARG A 236 -17.58 -5.27 11.96
N SER A 237 -17.76 -6.30 11.12
CA SER A 237 -18.81 -7.29 11.31
C SER A 237 -18.66 -8.06 12.63
N ALA A 238 -17.44 -8.47 12.98
CA ALA A 238 -17.18 -9.21 14.22
C ALA A 238 -17.48 -8.39 15.48
N LEU A 239 -17.29 -7.06 15.45
CA LEU A 239 -17.63 -6.16 16.55
C LEU A 239 -19.14 -6.06 16.82
N GLU A 240 -19.97 -6.50 15.88
CA GLU A 240 -21.43 -6.61 15.99
C GLU A 240 -21.91 -8.01 16.41
N MET A 241 -21.01 -9.01 16.45
CA MET A 241 -21.34 -10.43 16.64
C MET A 241 -21.07 -10.95 18.07
N ASP A 242 -21.44 -12.21 18.31
CA ASP A 242 -21.16 -12.93 19.57
C ASP A 242 -19.65 -13.19 19.79
N ARG A 243 -19.32 -13.66 20.99
CA ARG A 243 -17.94 -13.89 21.47
C ARG A 243 -17.16 -14.92 20.64
N ASP A 244 -17.84 -15.92 20.08
CA ASP A 244 -17.20 -17.01 19.33
C ASP A 244 -16.85 -16.56 17.91
N ALA A 245 -17.69 -15.74 17.30
CA ALA A 245 -17.38 -15.06 16.05
C ALA A 245 -16.17 -14.13 16.21
N MET A 246 -16.14 -13.32 17.27
CA MET A 246 -15.01 -12.43 17.56
C MET A 246 -13.69 -13.20 17.73
N THR A 247 -13.70 -14.29 18.50
CA THR A 247 -12.50 -15.11 18.73
C THR A 247 -11.93 -15.71 17.43
N ARG A 248 -12.80 -16.17 16.52
CA ARG A 248 -12.38 -16.67 15.20
C ARG A 248 -11.75 -15.58 14.34
N THR A 249 -12.34 -14.38 14.33
CA THR A 249 -11.81 -13.23 13.60
C THR A 249 -10.43 -12.85 14.12
N LEU A 250 -10.23 -12.73 15.43
CA LEU A 250 -8.93 -12.39 16.02
C LEU A 250 -7.83 -13.39 15.65
N LYS A 251 -8.15 -14.69 15.60
CA LYS A 251 -7.19 -15.71 15.16
C LYS A 251 -6.80 -15.56 13.69
N ALA A 252 -7.75 -15.19 12.82
CA ALA A 252 -7.49 -14.96 11.41
C ALA A 252 -6.59 -13.72 11.19
N LEU A 253 -6.81 -12.65 11.95
CA LEU A 253 -6.02 -11.42 11.87
C LEU A 253 -4.53 -11.63 12.20
N ALA A 254 -4.23 -12.48 13.19
CA ALA A 254 -2.86 -12.81 13.56
C ALA A 254 -2.08 -13.51 12.42
N ALA A 255 -2.78 -14.30 11.57
CA ALA A 255 -2.17 -14.89 10.38
C ALA A 255 -1.95 -13.82 9.30
N THR A 256 -2.93 -12.91 9.10
CA THR A 256 -2.80 -11.81 8.13
C THR A 256 -1.60 -10.91 8.45
N ALA A 257 -1.34 -10.57 9.72
CA ALA A 257 -0.24 -9.67 10.10
C ALA A 257 1.11 -10.08 9.49
N LYS A 258 1.43 -11.38 9.51
CA LYS A 258 2.67 -11.92 8.90
C LYS A 258 2.69 -11.78 7.37
N GLU A 259 1.54 -11.94 6.72
CA GLU A 259 1.42 -11.77 5.27
C GLU A 259 1.63 -10.30 4.86
N LEU A 260 1.10 -9.37 5.65
CA LEU A 260 1.27 -7.93 5.47
C LEU A 260 2.74 -7.52 5.63
N ASP A 261 3.41 -7.98 6.68
CA ASP A 261 4.83 -7.69 6.91
C ASP A 261 5.69 -8.21 5.75
N LYS A 262 5.42 -9.43 5.27
CA LYS A 262 6.12 -9.99 4.10
C LYS A 262 5.89 -9.16 2.84
N ALA A 263 4.67 -8.68 2.61
CA ALA A 263 4.36 -7.81 1.47
C ALA A 263 5.12 -6.48 1.59
N ARG A 264 5.08 -5.83 2.75
CA ARG A 264 5.83 -4.60 3.05
C ARG A 264 7.33 -4.79 2.78
N ASP A 265 7.94 -5.84 3.32
CA ASP A 265 9.37 -6.12 3.16
C ASP A 265 9.74 -6.34 1.68
N SER A 266 8.85 -6.98 0.92
CA SER A 266 9.06 -7.22 -0.51
C SER A 266 9.08 -5.91 -1.31
N VAL A 267 8.20 -4.97 -0.98
CA VAL A 267 8.16 -3.65 -1.63
C VAL A 267 9.30 -2.76 -1.16
N ALA A 268 9.68 -2.81 0.12
CA ALA A 268 10.79 -2.02 0.65
C ALA A 268 12.12 -2.27 -0.11
N ARG A 269 12.31 -3.50 -0.59
CA ARG A 269 13.47 -3.88 -1.42
C ARG A 269 13.51 -3.18 -2.78
N LEU A 270 12.40 -2.62 -3.26
CA LEU A 270 12.35 -1.86 -4.52
C LEU A 270 13.13 -0.54 -4.43
N SER A 271 13.24 0.05 -3.23
CA SER A 271 13.88 1.35 -3.01
C SER A 271 15.34 1.25 -2.56
N GLY A 272 15.84 0.04 -2.27
CA GLY A 272 17.13 -0.22 -1.64
C GLY A 272 18.23 -0.75 -2.56
N GLY A 273 18.07 -0.63 -3.88
CA GLY A 273 19.01 -1.18 -4.87
C GLY A 273 19.39 -0.23 -5.98
#